data_AF-A0AAV5L5W6-F1
#
_entry.id   AF-A0AAV5L5W6-F1
#
_cell.length_a   1.000
_cell.length_b   1.000
_cell.length_c   1.000
_cell.angle_alpha   90.00
_cell.angle_beta   90.00
_cell.angle_gamma   90.00
#
_symmetry.space_group_name_H-M   'P 1'
#
loop_
_entity.id
_entity.type
_entity.pdbx_description
1 polymer ?
#
loop_
_entity_poly.entity_id
_entity_poly.type
_entity_poly.pdbx_seq_one_letter_code
_entity_poly.pdbx_strand_id
1 'polypeptide(L)'
;MECAGKKFIGEHDFRNFCKMDAANVHNYRRHITSFEIFSYDMRFEGNELCVIKIEGSAFLWHQVRCMVAVLFMIGEGLESIDVVDALLDTEKTPRKPQYAMAPELPLVLHSCEFKDVNFTCSTDAWQALCTQLENECRMYQLQSAIFRDAHLSCLTLAEGAEQSSLNNGKSKKPVSHVPLLSRPTEPSYEERCAKLNSGK
;
A
#
# COMPACT_ATOMS: atom_id res chain seq x y z
N MET A 1 -6.53 6.61 -11.02
CA MET A 1 -5.33 6.35 -10.19
C MET A 1 -4.04 6.85 -10.85
N GLU A 2 -3.74 6.49 -12.09
CA GLU A 2 -2.45 6.82 -12.73
C GLU A 2 -2.13 8.34 -12.73
N CYS A 3 -3.07 9.19 -13.15
CA CYS A 3 -2.88 10.65 -13.10
C CYS A 3 -2.59 11.17 -11.68
N ALA A 4 -3.20 10.57 -10.65
CA ALA A 4 -2.98 10.95 -9.26
C ALA A 4 -1.59 10.53 -8.78
N GLY A 5 -1.15 9.33 -9.15
CA GLY A 5 0.17 8.84 -8.79
C GLY A 5 1.31 9.62 -9.45
N LYS A 6 1.11 10.10 -10.68
CA LYS A 6 2.07 10.99 -11.36
C LYS A 6 2.31 12.32 -10.62
N LYS A 7 1.36 12.78 -9.80
CA LYS A 7 1.55 13.98 -8.94
C LYS A 7 2.62 13.77 -7.86
N PHE A 8 2.97 12.53 -7.52
CA PHE A 8 4.05 12.25 -6.58
C PHE A 8 5.44 12.44 -7.16
N ILE A 9 5.60 12.46 -8.50
CA ILE A 9 6.89 12.61 -9.17
C ILE A 9 7.48 13.99 -8.83
N GLY A 10 8.78 14.03 -8.58
CA GLY A 10 9.49 15.23 -8.15
C GLY A 10 9.84 15.23 -6.66
N GLU A 11 10.24 16.38 -6.14
CA GLU A 11 10.66 16.56 -4.74
C GLU A 11 9.56 17.21 -3.90
N HIS A 12 9.00 16.44 -2.96
CA HIS A 12 7.88 16.88 -2.11
C HIS A 12 8.12 16.53 -0.65
N ASP A 13 7.42 17.20 0.26
CA ASP A 13 7.34 16.80 1.67
C ASP A 13 6.25 15.73 1.84
N PHE A 14 6.67 14.51 2.18
CA PHE A 14 5.79 13.34 2.30
C PHE A 14 5.34 13.09 3.74
N ARG A 15 5.41 14.07 4.66
CA ARG A 15 4.99 13.88 6.06
C ARG A 15 3.55 13.40 6.20
N ASN A 16 2.66 13.87 5.33
CA ASN A 16 1.26 13.44 5.30
C ASN A 16 1.05 12.08 4.64
N PHE A 17 2.09 11.52 4.00
CA PHE A 17 2.10 10.21 3.35
C PHE A 17 3.04 9.25 4.04
N CYS A 18 3.31 9.38 5.34
CA CYS A 18 4.14 8.43 6.07
C CYS A 18 3.66 8.24 7.50
N LYS A 19 4.27 7.32 8.23
CA LYS A 19 4.16 7.30 9.69
C LYS A 19 5.27 8.18 10.26
N MET A 20 4.86 9.32 10.81
CA MET A 20 5.78 10.34 11.29
C MET A 20 6.56 9.87 12.51
N ASP A 21 7.89 9.89 12.40
CA ASP A 21 8.84 9.60 13.47
C ASP A 21 9.68 10.86 13.75
N ALA A 22 9.08 11.80 14.48
CA ALA A 22 9.69 13.09 14.79
C ALA A 22 10.92 12.99 15.73
N ALA A 23 11.18 11.82 16.32
CA ALA A 23 12.36 11.61 17.16
C ALA A 23 13.62 11.36 16.31
N ASN A 24 13.47 10.65 15.19
CA ASN A 24 14.60 10.23 14.35
C ASN A 24 14.64 10.96 12.99
N VAL A 25 13.50 11.43 12.49
CA VAL A 25 13.37 12.03 11.15
C VAL A 25 13.03 13.51 11.25
N HIS A 26 13.94 14.33 10.70
CA HIS A 26 13.83 15.79 10.66
C HIS A 26 13.60 16.34 9.25
N ASN A 27 13.81 15.50 8.23
CA ASN A 27 13.57 15.85 6.83
C ASN A 27 12.61 14.84 6.20
N TYR A 28 11.42 15.33 5.85
CA TYR A 28 10.34 14.57 5.21
C TYR A 28 10.30 14.75 3.70
N ARG A 29 11.24 15.51 3.13
CA ARG A 29 11.36 15.67 1.68
C ARG A 29 11.95 14.43 1.04
N ARG A 30 11.30 13.91 0.00
CA ARG A 30 11.80 12.79 -0.81
C ARG A 30 11.62 13.11 -2.28
N HIS A 31 12.46 12.51 -3.12
CA HIS A 31 12.39 12.66 -4.56
C HIS A 31 11.90 11.34 -5.17
N ILE A 32 10.73 11.38 -5.80
CA ILE A 32 10.18 10.27 -6.59
C ILE A 32 10.57 10.51 -8.04
N THR A 33 11.30 9.56 -8.62
CA THR A 33 11.82 9.65 -9.99
C THR A 33 10.84 9.11 -11.01
N SER A 34 10.13 8.03 -10.67
CA SER A 34 9.17 7.38 -11.55
C SER A 34 7.95 6.85 -10.80
N PHE A 35 6.82 6.85 -11.50
CA PHE A 35 5.57 6.26 -11.05
C PHE A 35 4.83 5.66 -12.25
N GLU A 36 4.57 4.36 -12.20
CA GLU A 36 3.90 3.61 -13.28
C GLU A 36 2.81 2.70 -12.71
N ILE A 37 1.73 2.54 -13.46
CA ILE A 37 0.71 1.52 -13.21
C ILE A 37 0.55 0.72 -14.48
N PHE A 38 0.66 -0.60 -14.39
CA PHE A 38 0.44 -1.49 -15.53
C PHE A 38 -0.24 -2.78 -15.08
N SER A 39 -1.00 -3.35 -16.00
CA SER A 39 -1.60 -4.67 -15.81
C SER A 39 -0.54 -5.76 -15.94
N TYR A 40 -0.65 -6.77 -15.10
CA TYR A 40 0.12 -8.01 -15.20
C TYR A 40 -0.74 -9.06 -15.89
N ASP A 41 -0.16 -9.83 -16.81
CA ASP A 41 -0.86 -10.85 -17.60
C ASP A 41 -1.14 -12.12 -16.77
N MET A 42 -1.84 -11.92 -15.64
CA MET A 42 -2.35 -12.98 -14.79
C MET A 42 -3.71 -12.53 -14.27
N ARG A 43 -4.72 -13.36 -14.55
CA ARG A 43 -6.08 -13.16 -14.07
C ARG A 43 -6.39 -14.13 -12.97
N PHE A 44 -7.02 -13.65 -11.91
CA PHE A 44 -7.53 -14.47 -10.82
C PHE A 44 -9.04 -14.30 -10.73
N GLU A 45 -9.79 -15.35 -11.04
CA GLU A 45 -11.27 -15.34 -10.98
C GLU A 45 -11.90 -14.19 -11.78
N GLY A 46 -11.31 -13.86 -12.94
CA GLY A 46 -11.77 -12.76 -13.79
C GLY A 46 -11.23 -11.38 -13.40
N ASN A 47 -10.58 -11.23 -12.25
CA ASN A 47 -9.90 -10.00 -11.84
C ASN A 47 -8.50 -9.94 -12.44
N GLU A 48 -8.11 -8.75 -12.91
CA GLU A 48 -6.78 -8.47 -13.41
C GLU A 48 -5.86 -8.03 -12.27
N LEU A 49 -4.62 -8.53 -12.26
CA LEU A 49 -3.60 -8.07 -11.32
C LEU A 49 -2.95 -6.80 -11.85
N CYS A 50 -2.96 -5.73 -11.06
CA CYS A 50 -2.27 -4.48 -11.40
C CYS A 50 -1.02 -4.29 -10.54
N VAL A 51 0.04 -3.79 -11.15
CA VAL A 51 1.29 -3.44 -10.48
C VAL A 51 1.41 -1.92 -10.44
N ILE A 52 1.70 -1.38 -9.25
CA ILE A 52 2.12 0.00 -9.07
C ILE A 52 3.63 -0.01 -8.82
N LYS A 53 4.40 0.52 -9.77
CA LYS A 53 5.85 0.63 -9.66
C LYS A 53 6.21 2.06 -9.28
N ILE A 54 6.98 2.22 -8.21
CA ILE A 54 7.41 3.52 -7.69
C ILE A 54 8.92 3.48 -7.52
N GLU A 55 9.60 4.47 -8.11
CA GLU A 55 11.05 4.64 -7.98
C GLU A 55 11.32 5.99 -7.32
N GLY A 56 12.32 6.03 -6.44
CA GLY A 56 12.69 7.24 -5.73
C GLY A 56 14.01 7.08 -5.01
N SER A 57 14.59 8.21 -4.59
CA SER A 57 15.92 8.23 -3.96
C SER A 57 15.94 7.55 -2.59
N ALA A 58 14.84 7.66 -1.84
CA ALA A 58 14.62 7.03 -0.55
C ALA A 58 13.13 7.13 -0.19
N PHE A 59 12.69 6.31 0.77
CA PHE A 59 11.32 6.33 1.28
C PHE A 59 11.31 6.53 2.80
N LEU A 60 10.32 7.28 3.29
CA LEU A 60 10.02 7.41 4.71
C LEU A 60 9.33 6.13 5.22
N TRP A 61 9.27 6.00 6.55
CA TRP A 61 8.59 4.89 7.18
C TRP A 61 7.12 4.81 6.75
N HIS A 62 6.75 3.67 6.16
CA HIS A 62 5.44 3.41 5.55
C HIS A 62 5.02 4.33 4.40
N GLN A 63 5.96 5.03 3.74
CA GLN A 63 5.62 6.02 2.72
C GLN A 63 4.78 5.44 1.57
N VAL A 64 5.30 4.38 0.94
CA VAL A 64 4.66 3.75 -0.22
C VAL A 64 3.26 3.24 0.12
N ARG A 65 3.08 2.59 1.27
CA ARG A 65 1.77 2.08 1.71
C ARG A 65 0.75 3.19 1.95
N CYS A 66 1.22 4.34 2.45
CA CYS A 66 0.39 5.53 2.63
C CYS A 66 0.01 6.18 1.30
N MET A 67 0.94 6.30 0.35
CA MET A 67 0.68 6.78 -1.01
C MET A 67 -0.38 5.90 -1.69
N VAL A 68 -0.18 4.58 -1.68
CA VAL A 68 -1.09 3.61 -2.30
C VAL A 68 -2.48 3.63 -1.65
N ALA A 69 -2.58 3.80 -0.33
CA ALA A 69 -3.88 3.93 0.35
C ALA A 69 -4.71 5.09 -0.19
N VAL A 70 -4.09 6.25 -0.40
CA VAL A 70 -4.76 7.43 -0.97
C VAL A 70 -5.14 7.18 -2.43
N LEU A 71 -4.28 6.53 -3.20
CA LEU A 71 -4.60 6.14 -4.58
C LEU A 71 -5.79 5.18 -4.66
N PHE A 72 -5.94 4.23 -3.72
CA PHE A 72 -7.11 3.36 -3.67
C PHE A 72 -8.39 4.14 -3.42
N MET A 73 -8.40 5.07 -2.45
CA MET A 73 -9.58 5.92 -2.22
C MET A 73 -9.95 6.76 -3.47
N ILE A 74 -8.96 7.22 -4.25
CA ILE A 74 -9.21 7.91 -5.53
C ILE A 74 -9.72 6.93 -6.59
N GLY A 75 -9.15 5.71 -6.66
CA GLY A 75 -9.58 4.66 -7.59
C GLY A 75 -11.00 4.17 -7.35
N GLU A 76 -11.44 4.18 -6.10
CA GLU A 76 -12.81 3.87 -5.67
C GLU A 76 -13.77 5.06 -5.85
N GLY A 77 -13.28 6.23 -6.26
CA GLY A 77 -14.09 7.45 -6.42
C GLY A 77 -14.49 8.13 -5.11
N LEU A 78 -13.86 7.75 -3.99
CA LEU A 78 -14.11 8.32 -2.66
C LEU A 78 -13.38 9.65 -2.44
N GLU A 79 -12.30 9.90 -3.17
CA GLU A 79 -11.50 11.12 -3.10
C GLU A 79 -11.23 11.69 -4.49
N SER A 80 -11.13 13.02 -4.59
CA SER A 80 -10.64 13.68 -5.79
C SER A 80 -9.13 13.49 -5.95
N ILE A 81 -8.65 13.50 -7.20
CA ILE A 81 -7.22 13.56 -7.52
C ILE A 81 -6.48 14.74 -6.88
N ASP A 82 -7.19 15.83 -6.55
CA ASP A 82 -6.61 17.03 -5.95
C ASP A 82 -6.23 16.84 -4.49
N VAL A 83 -6.72 15.77 -3.84
CA VAL A 83 -6.32 15.44 -2.47
C VAL A 83 -4.82 15.16 -2.37
N VAL A 84 -4.20 14.66 -3.45
CA VAL A 84 -2.76 14.42 -3.48
C VAL A 84 -1.99 15.73 -3.33
N ASP A 85 -2.35 16.76 -4.10
CA ASP A 85 -1.69 18.06 -4.02
C ASP A 85 -1.93 18.71 -2.65
N ALA A 86 -3.16 18.62 -2.14
CA ALA A 86 -3.52 19.15 -0.83
C ALA A 86 -2.69 18.52 0.30
N LEU A 87 -2.40 17.22 0.22
CA LEU A 87 -1.60 16.52 1.22
C LEU A 87 -0.09 16.72 1.04
N LEU A 88 0.41 16.96 -0.17
CA LEU A 88 1.81 17.31 -0.41
C LEU A 88 2.12 18.77 -0.02
N ASP A 89 1.10 19.64 -0.02
CA ASP A 89 1.20 21.03 0.44
C ASP A 89 1.07 21.11 1.97
N THR A 90 2.21 21.18 2.66
CA THR A 90 2.25 21.22 4.13
C THR A 90 1.81 22.54 4.74
N GLU A 91 1.73 23.62 3.94
CA GLU A 91 1.19 24.91 4.41
C GLU A 91 -0.34 24.85 4.48
N LYS A 92 -0.97 24.21 3.49
CA LYS A 92 -2.43 24.00 3.49
C LYS A 92 -2.85 22.86 4.41
N THR A 93 -2.06 21.79 4.46
CA THR A 93 -2.34 20.62 5.29
C THR A 93 -1.18 20.36 6.25
N PRO A 94 -1.04 21.16 7.32
CA PRO A 94 0.06 21.03 8.27
C PRO A 94 -0.03 19.77 9.13
N ARG A 95 -1.21 19.14 9.19
CA ARG A 95 -1.50 17.96 10.00
C ARG A 95 -2.05 16.85 9.13
N LYS A 96 -1.43 15.68 9.24
CA LYS A 96 -1.83 14.49 8.49
C LYS A 96 -3.23 14.03 8.91
N PRO A 97 -4.19 13.89 7.99
CA PRO A 97 -5.48 13.28 8.31
C PRO A 97 -5.34 11.78 8.59
N GLN A 98 -6.24 11.24 9.41
CA GLN A 98 -6.23 9.83 9.74
C GLN A 98 -6.76 8.95 8.60
N TYR A 99 -5.97 7.97 8.17
CA TYR A 99 -6.37 6.93 7.23
C TYR A 99 -5.57 5.65 7.43
N ALA A 100 -6.18 4.51 7.05
CA ALA A 100 -5.52 3.21 7.10
C ALA A 100 -4.53 3.07 5.95
N MET A 101 -3.35 2.50 6.23
CA MET A 101 -2.36 2.22 5.20
C MET A 101 -2.77 1.03 4.36
N ALA A 102 -2.30 0.95 3.11
CA ALA A 102 -2.50 -0.22 2.28
C ALA A 102 -1.89 -1.47 2.94
N PRO A 103 -2.39 -2.69 2.65
CA PRO A 103 -1.80 -3.93 3.13
C PRO A 103 -0.30 -4.01 2.83
N GLU A 104 0.48 -4.66 3.70
CA GLU A 104 1.92 -4.84 3.48
C GLU A 104 2.28 -6.00 2.56
N LEU A 105 1.42 -7.03 2.52
CA LEU A 105 1.66 -8.25 1.75
C LEU A 105 2.11 -8.00 0.30
N PRO A 106 1.51 -7.07 -0.48
CA PRO A 106 1.92 -6.85 -1.88
C PRO A 106 3.14 -5.94 -2.05
N LEU A 107 3.71 -5.37 -0.98
CA LEU A 107 4.83 -4.44 -1.10
C LEU A 107 6.15 -5.21 -1.22
N VAL A 108 6.83 -5.06 -2.35
CA VAL A 108 8.10 -5.72 -2.65
C VAL A 108 9.19 -4.68 -2.94
N LEU A 109 10.35 -4.81 -2.29
CA LEU A 109 11.55 -4.11 -2.72
C LEU A 109 12.13 -4.85 -3.92
N HIS A 110 11.95 -4.29 -5.12
CA HIS A 110 12.34 -4.94 -6.36
C HIS A 110 13.84 -4.79 -6.68
N SER A 111 14.35 -3.56 -6.63
CA SER A 111 15.74 -3.25 -6.98
C SER A 111 16.27 -2.05 -6.20
N CYS A 112 17.59 -1.99 -6.05
CA CYS A 112 18.31 -0.86 -5.49
C CYS A 112 19.40 -0.45 -6.47
N GLU A 113 19.52 0.85 -6.72
CA GLU A 113 20.53 1.41 -7.62
C GLU A 113 21.46 2.31 -6.83
N PHE A 114 22.76 2.19 -7.12
CA PHE A 114 23.80 2.98 -6.47
C PHE A 114 24.74 3.50 -7.55
N LYS A 115 25.06 4.79 -7.45
CA LYS A 115 25.99 5.41 -8.38
C LYS A 115 27.36 4.74 -8.26
N ASP A 116 27.95 4.40 -9.40
CA ASP A 116 29.30 3.84 -9.51
C ASP A 116 29.49 2.48 -8.79
N VAL A 117 28.40 1.76 -8.51
CA VAL A 117 28.43 0.42 -7.92
C VAL A 117 27.71 -0.56 -8.83
N ASN A 118 28.43 -1.60 -9.24
CA ASN A 118 27.87 -2.71 -10.00
C ASN A 118 27.73 -3.93 -9.09
N PHE A 119 26.50 -4.36 -8.84
CA PHE A 119 26.28 -5.62 -8.12
C PHE A 119 26.59 -6.81 -9.03
N THR A 120 27.29 -7.79 -8.48
CA THR A 120 27.52 -9.08 -9.12
C THR A 120 26.79 -10.17 -8.35
N CYS A 121 26.04 -11.00 -9.04
CA CYS A 121 25.44 -12.20 -8.47
C CYS A 121 26.23 -13.43 -8.94
N SER A 122 26.72 -14.26 -8.01
CA SER A 122 27.35 -15.52 -8.39
C SER A 122 26.31 -16.49 -8.94
N THR A 123 26.74 -17.42 -9.80
CA THR A 123 25.86 -18.46 -10.35
C THR A 123 25.16 -19.26 -9.26
N ASP A 124 25.90 -19.65 -8.21
CA ASP A 124 25.35 -20.42 -7.08
C ASP A 124 24.28 -19.62 -6.32
N ALA A 125 24.52 -18.31 -6.08
CA ALA A 125 23.55 -17.45 -5.39
C ALA A 125 22.28 -17.24 -6.23
N TRP A 126 22.44 -17.05 -7.55
CA TRP A 126 21.33 -16.95 -8.48
C TRP A 126 20.49 -18.23 -8.51
N GLN A 127 21.13 -19.38 -8.63
CA GLN A 127 20.45 -20.68 -8.63
C GLN A 127 19.71 -20.93 -7.31
N ALA A 128 20.34 -20.63 -6.18
CA ALA A 128 19.71 -20.74 -4.86
C ALA A 128 18.45 -19.87 -4.76
N LEU A 129 18.50 -18.62 -5.26
CA LEU A 129 17.35 -17.73 -5.31
C LEU A 129 16.23 -18.29 -6.19
N CYS A 130 16.54 -18.76 -7.40
CA CYS A 130 15.54 -19.37 -8.29
C CYS A 130 14.85 -20.55 -7.62
N THR A 131 15.62 -21.48 -7.04
CA THR A 131 15.07 -22.64 -6.32
C THR A 131 14.20 -22.22 -5.14
N GLN A 132 14.61 -21.20 -4.38
CA GLN A 132 13.81 -20.69 -3.26
C GLN A 132 12.47 -20.13 -3.75
N LEU A 133 12.47 -19.30 -4.80
CA LEU A 133 11.25 -18.73 -5.36
C LEU A 133 10.31 -19.81 -5.92
N GLU A 134 10.85 -20.81 -6.60
CA GLU A 134 10.06 -21.96 -7.08
C GLU A 134 9.39 -22.74 -5.94
N ASN A 135 10.11 -22.93 -4.82
CA ASN A 135 9.57 -23.61 -3.64
C ASN A 135 8.46 -22.79 -2.97
N GLU A 136 8.64 -21.48 -2.84
CA GLU A 136 7.60 -20.58 -2.31
C GLU A 136 6.36 -20.59 -3.21
N CYS A 137 6.52 -20.47 -4.53
CA CYS A 137 5.41 -20.57 -5.48
C CYS A 137 4.64 -21.89 -5.31
N ARG A 138 5.35 -23.01 -5.18
CA ARG A 138 4.74 -24.33 -4.97
C ARG A 138 3.98 -24.40 -3.65
N MET A 139 4.53 -23.84 -2.58
CA MET A 139 3.87 -23.82 -1.27
C MET A 139 2.56 -23.03 -1.31
N TYR A 140 2.57 -21.83 -1.91
CA TYR A 140 1.36 -21.03 -2.06
C TYR A 140 0.33 -21.66 -2.99
N GLN A 141 0.75 -22.35 -4.05
CA GLN A 141 -0.15 -23.13 -4.90
C GLN A 141 -0.81 -24.27 -4.12
N LEU A 142 -0.05 -25.00 -3.30
CA LEU A 142 -0.59 -26.06 -2.44
C LEU A 142 -1.59 -25.50 -1.43
N GLN A 143 -1.24 -24.42 -0.74
CA GLN A 143 -2.16 -23.75 0.20
C GLN A 143 -3.43 -23.28 -0.52
N SER A 144 -3.31 -22.65 -1.69
CA SER A 144 -4.46 -22.27 -2.50
C SER A 144 -5.32 -23.47 -2.88
N ALA A 145 -4.73 -24.62 -3.22
CA ALA A 145 -5.48 -25.82 -3.58
C ALA A 145 -6.26 -26.38 -2.37
N ILE A 146 -5.63 -26.45 -1.19
CA ILE A 146 -6.27 -26.88 0.07
C ILE A 146 -7.47 -26.00 0.40
N PHE A 147 -7.32 -24.67 0.34
CA PHE A 147 -8.42 -23.76 0.64
C PHE A 147 -9.54 -23.80 -0.41
N ARG A 148 -9.22 -24.01 -1.69
CA ARG A 148 -10.23 -24.18 -2.74
C ARG A 148 -11.04 -25.45 -2.53
N ASP A 149 -10.40 -26.56 -2.19
CA ASP A 149 -11.09 -27.83 -1.89
C ASP A 149 -12.00 -27.71 -0.67
N ALA A 150 -11.51 -27.08 0.41
CA ALA A 150 -12.30 -26.80 1.60
C ALA A 150 -13.52 -25.89 1.27
N HIS A 151 -13.32 -24.85 0.47
CA HIS A 151 -14.40 -23.96 0.04
C HIS A 151 -15.45 -24.70 -0.79
N LEU A 152 -15.04 -25.51 -1.77
CA LEU A 152 -15.95 -26.33 -2.57
C LEU A 152 -16.74 -27.32 -1.71
N SER A 153 -16.10 -27.95 -0.73
CA SER A 153 -16.75 -28.84 0.23
C SER A 153 -17.81 -28.11 1.07
N CYS A 154 -17.59 -26.85 1.44
CA CYS A 154 -18.61 -26.06 2.12
C CYS A 154 -19.80 -25.72 1.20
N LEU A 155 -19.56 -25.42 -0.08
CA LEU A 155 -20.61 -25.11 -1.04
C LEU A 155 -21.52 -26.32 -1.32
N THR A 156 -20.95 -27.51 -1.51
CA THR A 156 -21.73 -28.74 -1.75
C THR A 156 -22.61 -29.12 -0.56
N LEU A 157 -22.14 -28.87 0.68
CA LEU A 157 -22.94 -29.03 1.89
C LEU A 157 -24.08 -28.00 1.99
N ALA A 158 -23.87 -26.78 1.52
CA ALA A 158 -24.90 -25.73 1.50
C ALA A 158 -26.02 -26.06 0.50
N GLU A 159 -25.69 -26.56 -0.69
CA GLU A 159 -26.67 -27.04 -1.69
C GLU A 159 -27.51 -28.22 -1.16
N GLY A 160 -26.93 -29.08 -0.31
CA GLY A 160 -27.66 -30.13 0.41
C GLY A 160 -28.48 -29.65 1.61
N ALA A 161 -28.21 -28.44 2.11
CA ALA A 161 -28.86 -27.85 3.29
C ALA A 161 -29.95 -26.82 2.95
N GLU A 162 -30.28 -26.59 1.67
CA GLU A 162 -31.35 -25.70 1.21
C GLU A 162 -32.79 -26.15 1.62
N GLN A 163 -32.93 -27.09 2.57
CA GLN A 163 -34.18 -27.31 3.31
C GLN A 163 -34.20 -26.68 4.71
N SER A 164 -33.15 -26.03 5.19
CA SER A 164 -33.22 -25.26 6.44
C SER A 164 -32.31 -24.04 6.48
N SER A 165 -32.88 -22.91 6.04
CA SER A 165 -32.63 -21.53 6.49
C SER A 165 -31.20 -21.12 6.84
N LEU A 166 -30.51 -20.47 5.89
CA LEU A 166 -29.41 -19.54 6.19
C LEU A 166 -29.62 -18.19 5.49
N ASN A 167 -30.73 -17.51 5.82
CA ASN A 167 -30.80 -16.06 5.69
C ASN A 167 -30.11 -15.44 6.91
N ASN A 168 -28.81 -15.20 6.84
CA ASN A 168 -28.16 -14.22 7.70
C ASN A 168 -26.84 -13.68 7.14
N GLY A 169 -26.86 -13.22 5.89
CA GLY A 169 -25.90 -12.23 5.44
C GLY A 169 -26.27 -10.87 6.04
N LYS A 170 -25.75 -10.55 7.24
CA LYS A 170 -25.74 -9.17 7.73
C LYS A 170 -24.94 -8.35 6.72
N SER A 171 -25.63 -7.66 5.82
CA SER A 171 -25.02 -6.58 5.06
C SER A 171 -24.44 -5.59 6.08
N LYS A 172 -23.10 -5.57 6.20
CA LYS A 172 -22.44 -4.51 6.96
C LYS A 172 -22.95 -3.21 6.35
N LYS A 173 -23.62 -2.38 7.14
CA LYS A 173 -24.07 -1.05 6.70
C LYS A 173 -22.86 -0.38 6.03
N PRO A 174 -23.00 0.20 4.83
CA PRO A 174 -21.91 0.91 4.20
C PRO A 174 -21.47 1.99 5.18
N VAL A 175 -20.23 1.88 5.67
CA VAL A 175 -19.63 2.95 6.46
C VAL A 175 -19.49 4.11 5.49
N SER A 176 -20.25 5.18 5.74
CA SER A 176 -20.19 6.39 4.93
C SER A 176 -18.75 6.89 4.91
N HIS A 177 -18.13 6.97 3.73
CA HIS A 177 -16.80 7.54 3.58
C HIS A 177 -16.81 9.01 4.03
N VAL A 178 -15.85 9.39 4.85
CA VAL A 178 -15.60 10.78 5.23
C VAL A 178 -14.38 11.26 4.45
N PRO A 179 -14.47 12.37 3.68
CA PRO A 179 -13.35 12.91 2.92
C PRO A 179 -12.12 13.16 3.80
N LEU A 180 -10.92 12.87 3.31
CA LEU A 180 -9.67 12.93 4.07
C LEU A 180 -9.45 14.26 4.76
N LEU A 181 -9.68 15.37 4.06
CA LEU A 181 -9.49 16.72 4.60
C LEU A 181 -10.51 17.10 5.69
N SER A 182 -11.56 16.30 5.86
CA SER A 182 -12.58 16.48 6.91
C SER A 182 -12.38 15.54 8.11
N ARG A 183 -11.34 14.70 8.10
CA ARG A 183 -11.08 13.73 9.17
C ARG A 183 -10.32 14.35 10.34
N PRO A 184 -10.40 13.73 11.53
CA PRO A 184 -9.45 14.02 12.60
C PRO A 184 -8.02 13.86 12.11
N THR A 185 -7.13 14.72 12.59
CA THR A 185 -5.72 14.74 12.18
C THR A 185 -4.80 14.27 13.30
N GLU A 186 -3.69 13.65 12.91
CA GLU A 186 -2.57 13.37 13.80
C GLU A 186 -1.91 14.69 14.26
N PRO A 187 -1.12 14.68 15.35
CA PRO A 187 -0.32 15.84 15.73
C PRO A 187 0.68 16.21 14.64
N SER A 188 0.92 17.51 14.46
CA SER A 188 1.90 18.06 13.50
C SER A 188 3.33 17.66 13.87
N TYR A 189 4.27 17.88 12.95
CA TYR A 189 5.69 17.67 13.22
C TYR A 189 6.17 18.54 14.39
N GLU A 190 5.81 19.82 14.36
CA GLU A 190 6.17 20.83 15.35
C GLU A 190 5.59 20.48 16.73
N GLU A 191 4.33 20.03 16.79
CA GLU A 191 3.70 19.57 18.04
C GLU A 191 4.43 18.35 18.62
N ARG A 192 4.85 17.40 17.78
CA ARG A 192 5.61 16.21 18.22
C ARG A 192 7.00 16.60 18.73
N CYS A 193 7.70 17.49 18.02
CA CYS A 193 9.01 17.99 18.45
C CYS A 193 8.93 18.75 19.78
N ALA A 194 7.93 19.63 19.94
CA ALA A 194 7.70 20.36 21.18
C ALA A 194 7.50 19.41 22.37
N LYS A 195 6.70 18.35 22.18
CA LYS A 195 6.45 17.33 23.21
C LYS A 195 7.72 16.56 23.60
N LEU A 196 8.59 16.25 22.64
CA LEU A 196 9.87 15.57 22.89
C LEU A 196 10.85 16.47 23.66
N ASN A 197 10.82 17.78 23.40
CA ASN A 197 11.68 18.76 24.07
C ASN A 197 11.18 19.11 25.47
N SER A 198 9.86 19.12 25.72
CA SER A 198 9.28 19.37 27.04
C SER A 198 9.46 18.23 28.04
N GLY A 199 9.88 17.05 27.57
CA GLY A 199 10.12 15.85 28.40
C GLY A 199 11.59 15.60 28.74
N LYS A 200 12.50 16.50 28.35
CA LYS A 200 13.92 16.51 28.74
C LYS A 200 14.13 17.56 29.82
#